data_AF-A0A3D5ZH68-F1
#
_entry.id   AF-A0A3D5ZH68-F1
#
_cell.length_a   1.000
_cell.length_b   1.000
_cell.length_c   1.000
_cell.angle_alpha   90.00
_cell.angle_beta   90.00
_cell.angle_gamma   90.00
#
_symmetry.space_group_name_H-M   'P 1'
#
loop_
_entity.id
_entity.type
_entity.pdbx_description
1 polymer ?
#
loop_
_entity_poly.entity_id
_entity_poly.type
_entity_poly.pdbx_seq_one_letter_code
_entity_poly.pdbx_strand_id
1 'polypeptide(L)'
;MVARLLKRTPSAMLPDWDLRDGELDGVDVATPIASHPVNELLWNSAEIYPDRVCVDFLGKTHSYRAMANLADHIAFALQERGLQKGDRVGIMLPNCHYFVAFYYGILKAGGVVVNFNPLQSERDVLAQAGDADCFAMVRSEERR
;
A
#
# COMPACT_ATOMS: atom_id res chain seq x y z
N MET A 1 -22.23 -14.55 -7.51
CA MET A 1 -21.84 -13.12 -7.47
C MET A 1 -20.98 -12.85 -8.69
N VAL A 2 -21.49 -12.11 -9.68
CA VAL A 2 -20.79 -11.85 -10.95
C VAL A 2 -20.06 -10.53 -10.83
N ALA A 3 -18.73 -10.57 -10.77
CA ALA A 3 -17.91 -9.38 -10.89
C ALA A 3 -18.10 -8.80 -12.30
N ARG A 4 -18.86 -7.70 -12.40
CA ARG A 4 -18.90 -6.89 -13.62
C ARG A 4 -17.63 -6.04 -13.63
N LEU A 5 -16.65 -6.47 -14.43
CA LEU A 5 -15.55 -5.62 -14.86
C LEU A 5 -16.18 -4.36 -15.48
N LEU A 6 -15.88 -3.18 -14.91
CA LEU A 6 -16.21 -1.92 -15.54
C LEU A 6 -15.63 -1.93 -16.96
N LYS A 7 -16.47 -1.56 -17.93
CA LYS A 7 -16.23 -1.65 -19.38
C LYS A 7 -14.77 -1.28 -19.69
N ARG A 8 -14.07 -2.16 -20.43
CA ARG A 8 -12.80 -1.86 -21.11
C ARG A 8 -12.86 -0.42 -21.62
N THR A 9 -11.97 0.44 -21.14
CA THR A 9 -11.68 1.71 -21.80
C THR A 9 -11.53 1.43 -23.30
N PRO A 10 -12.17 2.19 -24.20
CA PRO A 10 -11.97 1.99 -25.63
C PRO A 10 -10.47 1.96 -25.92
N SER A 11 -9.99 0.90 -26.56
CA SER A 11 -8.57 0.67 -26.85
C SER A 11 -7.90 1.88 -27.54
N ALA A 12 -8.70 2.74 -28.18
CA ALA A 12 -8.27 3.94 -28.89
C ALA A 12 -7.74 5.10 -28.02
N MET A 13 -7.83 5.01 -26.68
CA MET A 13 -7.34 6.07 -25.77
C MET A 13 -6.11 5.66 -24.96
N LEU A 14 -5.68 4.40 -25.09
CA LEU A 14 -4.41 3.96 -24.52
C LEU A 14 -3.33 4.10 -25.62
N PRO A 15 -2.09 4.50 -25.27
CA PRO A 15 -0.99 4.47 -26.24
C PRO A 15 -0.85 3.05 -26.82
N ASP A 16 -0.31 2.93 -28.03
CA ASP A 16 -0.04 1.63 -28.65
C ASP A 16 1.05 0.91 -27.83
N TRP A 17 0.65 0.23 -26.76
CA TRP A 17 1.50 -0.57 -25.87
C TRP A 17 1.96 -1.86 -26.57
N ASP A 18 2.28 -1.76 -27.85
CA ASP A 18 2.82 -2.84 -28.65
C ASP A 18 4.26 -3.09 -28.19
N LEU A 19 4.40 -3.91 -27.15
CA LEU A 19 5.68 -4.33 -26.54
C LEU A 19 6.54 -5.18 -27.49
N ARG A 20 6.30 -5.14 -28.81
CA ARG A 20 6.80 -6.13 -29.79
C ARG A 20 8.32 -6.23 -29.86
N ASP A 21 9.04 -5.22 -29.36
CA ASP A 21 10.50 -5.19 -29.37
C ASP A 21 11.12 -4.97 -27.97
N GLY A 22 10.33 -5.12 -26.90
CA GLY A 22 10.85 -4.96 -25.53
C GLY A 22 11.19 -3.51 -25.14
N GLU A 23 10.71 -2.52 -25.88
CA GLU A 23 10.95 -1.11 -25.58
C GLU A 23 9.63 -0.30 -25.61
N LEU A 24 9.43 0.59 -24.64
CA LEU A 24 8.34 1.58 -24.61
C LEU A 24 8.93 2.96 -24.34
N ASP A 25 8.83 3.89 -25.29
CA ASP A 25 9.28 5.29 -25.16
C ASP A 25 10.73 5.43 -24.63
N GLY A 26 11.66 4.58 -25.10
CA GLY A 26 13.07 4.60 -24.65
C GLY A 26 13.33 3.83 -23.35
N VAL A 27 12.32 3.16 -22.81
CA VAL A 27 12.44 2.28 -21.64
C VAL A 27 12.48 0.83 -22.11
N ASP A 28 13.56 0.13 -21.79
CA ASP A 28 13.61 -1.34 -21.94
C ASP A 28 12.64 -1.98 -20.95
N VAL A 29 11.51 -2.45 -21.47
CA VAL A 29 10.46 -3.14 -20.70
C VAL A 29 10.70 -4.63 -20.60
N ALA A 30 11.72 -5.16 -21.28
CA ALA A 30 12.20 -6.52 -21.14
C ALA A 30 13.25 -6.67 -20.02
N THR A 31 13.71 -5.56 -19.42
CA THR A 31 14.60 -5.57 -18.26
C THR A 31 14.00 -6.45 -17.14
N PRO A 32 14.70 -7.52 -16.71
CA PRO A 32 14.20 -8.40 -15.65
C PRO A 32 14.02 -7.63 -14.33
N ILE A 33 12.79 -7.61 -13.82
CA ILE A 33 12.50 -7.06 -12.49
C ILE A 33 12.74 -8.16 -11.47
N ALA A 34 13.67 -7.94 -10.55
CA ALA A 34 13.91 -8.85 -9.44
C ALA A 34 12.62 -9.03 -8.62
N SER A 35 12.16 -10.28 -8.49
CA SER A 35 10.95 -10.60 -7.74
C SER A 35 11.27 -10.73 -6.26
N HIS A 36 10.56 -9.97 -5.43
CA HIS A 36 10.65 -10.02 -3.98
C HIS A 36 9.25 -10.02 -3.37
N PRO A 37 9.06 -10.62 -2.19
CA PRO A 37 7.84 -10.45 -1.42
C PRO A 37 7.61 -8.96 -1.14
N VAL A 38 6.38 -8.48 -1.37
CA VAL A 38 6.04 -7.05 -1.19
C VAL A 38 6.36 -6.58 0.23
N ASN A 39 6.16 -7.45 1.22
CA ASN A 39 6.47 -7.20 2.63
C ASN A 39 7.97 -7.06 2.93
N GLU A 40 8.88 -7.27 1.98
CA GLU A 40 10.33 -7.10 2.17
C GLU A 40 10.87 -5.85 1.49
N LEU A 41 10.17 -5.32 0.48
CA LEU A 41 10.65 -4.24 -0.39
C LEU A 41 11.10 -3.00 0.37
N LEU A 42 10.40 -2.60 1.43
CA LEU A 42 10.77 -1.44 2.24
C LEU A 42 12.10 -1.65 2.99
N TRP A 43 12.30 -2.82 3.59
CA TRP A 43 13.53 -3.15 4.32
C TRP A 43 14.70 -3.32 3.37
N ASN A 44 14.52 -4.02 2.25
CA ASN A 44 15.55 -4.14 1.20
C ASN A 44 15.98 -2.75 0.71
N SER A 45 15.03 -1.84 0.49
CA SER A 45 15.34 -0.46 0.10
C SER A 45 16.04 0.32 1.22
N ALA A 46 15.68 0.11 2.49
CA ALA A 46 16.31 0.74 3.63
C ALA A 46 17.73 0.24 3.91
N GLU A 47 18.05 -1.00 3.53
CA GLU A 47 19.42 -1.52 3.59
C GLU A 47 20.31 -0.88 2.52
N ILE A 48 19.81 -0.75 1.29
CA ILE A 48 20.60 -0.23 0.16
C ILE A 48 20.68 1.30 0.19
N TYR A 49 19.60 1.99 0.59
CA TYR A 49 19.44 3.45 0.49
C TYR A 49 18.92 4.09 1.79
N PRO A 50 19.52 3.81 2.96
CA PRO A 50 18.93 4.16 4.26
C PRO A 50 18.58 5.64 4.43
N ASP A 51 19.46 6.52 3.95
CA ASP A 51 19.36 7.96 4.20
C ASP A 51 18.74 8.72 3.01
N ARG A 52 18.37 8.02 1.93
CA ARG A 52 17.61 8.64 0.82
C ARG A 52 16.16 8.90 1.24
N VAL A 53 15.57 9.95 0.69
CA VAL A 53 14.15 10.28 0.88
C VAL A 53 13.29 9.16 0.31
N CYS A 54 12.43 8.59 1.15
CA CYS A 54 11.43 7.59 0.80
C CYS A 54 10.08 8.24 0.50
N VAL A 55 9.66 9.19 1.34
CA VAL A 55 8.40 9.93 1.19
C VAL A 55 8.65 11.41 1.49
N ASP A 56 8.15 12.28 0.63
CA ASP A 56 7.96 13.71 0.91
C ASP A 56 6.46 13.98 1.04
N PHE A 57 6.04 14.50 2.20
CA PHE A 57 4.68 14.91 2.43
C PHE A 57 4.67 16.38 2.88
N LEU A 58 4.26 17.27 1.97
CA LEU A 58 4.15 18.72 2.21
C LEU A 58 5.46 19.34 2.74
N GLY A 59 6.61 18.92 2.20
CA GLY A 59 7.93 19.43 2.58
C GLY A 59 8.52 18.74 3.81
N LYS A 60 7.79 17.84 4.46
CA LYS A 60 8.33 16.96 5.49
C LYS A 60 8.76 15.63 4.87
N THR A 61 10.06 15.39 4.89
CA THR A 61 10.66 14.18 4.31
C THR A 61 10.90 13.10 5.36
N HIS A 62 10.69 11.84 4.96
CA HIS A 62 11.09 10.65 5.72
C HIS A 62 12.10 9.84 4.90
N SER A 63 13.23 9.46 5.51
CA SER A 63 14.19 8.56 4.87
C SER A 63 13.67 7.11 4.83
N TYR A 64 14.25 6.26 3.99
CA TYR A 64 13.92 4.83 3.99
C TYR A 64 14.14 4.18 5.35
N ARG A 65 15.24 4.49 6.04
CA ARG A 65 15.53 4.01 7.39
C ARG A 65 14.44 4.44 8.38
N ALA A 66 14.05 5.71 8.35
CA ALA A 66 13.00 6.23 9.24
C ALA A 66 11.64 5.57 8.96
N MET A 67 11.33 5.30 7.67
CA MET A 67 10.09 4.65 7.27
C MET A 67 10.04 3.18 7.70
N ALA A 68 11.14 2.43 7.50
CA ALA A 68 11.26 1.05 7.94
C ALA A 68 11.11 0.93 9.47
N ASN A 69 11.76 1.81 10.24
CA ASN A 69 11.62 1.83 11.70
C ASN A 69 10.17 2.13 12.14
N LEU A 70 9.49 3.05 11.46
CA LEU A 70 8.09 3.36 11.76
C LEU A 70 7.17 2.17 11.44
N ALA A 71 7.40 1.49 10.32
CA ALA A 71 6.68 0.26 9.95
C ALA A 71 6.94 -0.88 10.96
N ASP A 72 8.15 -1.01 11.48
CA ASP A 72 8.50 -1.99 12.52
C ASP A 72 7.73 -1.74 13.82
N HIS A 73 7.66 -0.48 14.26
CA HIS A 73 6.88 -0.12 15.44
C HIS A 73 5.38 -0.41 15.25
N ILE A 74 4.84 -0.15 14.06
CA ILE A 74 3.44 -0.47 13.74
C ILE A 74 3.22 -1.98 13.75
N ALA A 75 4.12 -2.76 13.13
CA ALA A 75 4.01 -4.21 13.09
C ALA A 75 3.97 -4.82 14.50
N PHE A 76 4.92 -4.40 15.36
CA PHE A 76 4.95 -4.79 16.76
C PHE A 76 3.67 -4.40 17.49
N ALA A 77 3.22 -3.14 17.33
CA ALA A 77 2.03 -2.63 17.99
C ALA A 77 0.72 -3.33 17.56
N LEU A 78 0.66 -3.85 16.34
CA LEU A 78 -0.47 -4.64 15.84
C LEU A 78 -0.45 -6.06 16.40
N GLN A 79 0.73 -6.71 16.45
CA GLN A 79 0.89 -8.02 17.05
C GLN A 79 0.56 -8.02 18.55
N GLU A 80 0.99 -7.00 19.28
CA GLU A 80 0.62 -6.79 20.70
C GLU A 80 -0.88 -6.60 20.90
N ARG A 81 -1.60 -6.11 19.89
CA ARG A 81 -3.07 -6.00 19.88
C ARG A 81 -3.77 -7.30 19.48
N GLY A 82 -3.02 -8.36 19.22
CA GLY A 82 -3.53 -9.68 18.90
C GLY A 82 -3.70 -9.97 17.42
N LEU A 83 -3.19 -9.12 16.51
CA LEU A 83 -3.23 -9.40 15.08
C LEU A 83 -2.52 -10.73 14.78
N GLN A 84 -3.23 -11.64 14.12
CA GLN A 84 -2.70 -12.93 13.67
C GLN A 84 -2.38 -12.92 12.18
N LYS A 85 -1.56 -13.88 11.75
CA LYS A 85 -1.26 -14.06 10.33
C LYS A 85 -2.54 -14.31 9.52
N GLY A 86 -2.74 -13.52 8.47
CA GLY A 86 -3.91 -13.59 7.60
C GLY A 86 -5.07 -12.67 8.01
N ASP A 87 -5.01 -12.06 9.20
CA ASP A 87 -6.00 -11.06 9.61
C ASP A 87 -5.95 -9.83 8.70
N ARG A 88 -7.12 -9.26 8.41
CA ARG A 88 -7.25 -8.14 7.47
C ARG A 88 -7.35 -6.83 8.22
N VAL A 89 -6.51 -5.87 7.87
CA VAL A 89 -6.48 -4.54 8.49
C VAL A 89 -6.83 -3.49 7.45
N GLY A 90 -7.91 -2.75 7.73
CA GLY A 90 -8.33 -1.62 6.92
C GLY A 90 -7.42 -0.41 7.10
N ILE A 91 -7.04 0.24 6.01
CA ILE A 91 -6.38 1.55 6.02
C ILE A 91 -7.30 2.57 5.36
N MET A 92 -7.70 3.59 6.14
CA MET A 92 -8.46 4.75 5.69
C MET A 92 -7.69 6.03 6.07
N LEU A 93 -6.56 6.24 5.40
CA LEU A 93 -5.67 7.38 5.60
C LEU A 93 -5.50 8.14 4.27
N PRO A 94 -5.21 9.46 4.31
CA PRO A 94 -4.80 10.18 3.11
C PRO A 94 -3.44 9.68 2.60
N ASN A 95 -3.08 10.06 1.38
CA ASN A 95 -1.76 9.80 0.79
C ASN A 95 -0.68 10.57 1.55
N CYS A 96 -0.21 9.99 2.64
CA CYS A 96 0.78 10.55 3.55
C CYS A 96 1.77 9.46 4.02
N HIS A 97 2.84 9.88 4.69
CA HIS A 97 3.86 8.96 5.20
C HIS A 97 3.30 7.89 6.14
N TYR A 98 2.24 8.17 6.90
CA TYR A 98 1.58 7.16 7.74
C TYR A 98 0.92 6.05 6.92
N PHE A 99 0.34 6.35 5.76
CA PHE A 99 -0.23 5.32 4.89
C PHE A 99 0.83 4.28 4.51
N VAL A 100 2.00 4.75 4.06
CA VAL A 100 3.13 3.89 3.68
C VAL A 100 3.61 3.06 4.87
N ALA A 101 3.77 3.69 6.03
CA ALA A 101 4.21 3.00 7.23
C ALA A 101 3.22 1.91 7.70
N PHE A 102 1.92 2.21 7.69
CA PHE A 102 0.88 1.23 8.04
C PHE A 102 0.81 0.11 7.02
N TYR A 103 0.88 0.41 5.72
CA TYR A 103 0.86 -0.59 4.67
C TYR A 103 1.95 -1.65 4.89
N TYR A 104 3.22 -1.22 5.01
CA TYR A 104 4.32 -2.16 5.24
C TYR A 104 4.30 -2.77 6.64
N GLY A 105 3.89 -2.02 7.67
CA GLY A 105 3.78 -2.53 9.03
C GLY A 105 2.76 -3.67 9.16
N ILE A 106 1.58 -3.53 8.53
CA ILE A 106 0.55 -4.58 8.48
C ILE A 106 1.10 -5.83 7.77
N LEU A 107 1.71 -5.66 6.60
CA LEU A 107 2.28 -6.77 5.85
C LEU A 107 3.37 -7.49 6.63
N LYS A 108 4.26 -6.75 7.30
CA LYS A 108 5.31 -7.34 8.16
C LYS A 108 4.74 -8.05 9.38
N ALA A 109 3.66 -7.54 9.95
CA ALA A 109 2.98 -8.22 11.05
C ALA A 109 2.32 -9.55 10.62
N GLY A 110 2.25 -9.82 9.31
CA GLY A 110 1.60 -11.00 8.73
C GLY A 110 0.14 -10.77 8.35
N GLY A 111 -0.35 -9.53 8.47
CA GLY A 111 -1.70 -9.14 8.10
C GLY A 111 -1.87 -8.85 6.61
N VAL A 112 -3.12 -8.71 6.20
CA VAL A 112 -3.54 -8.36 4.84
C VAL A 112 -4.06 -6.93 4.84
N VAL A 113 -3.56 -6.09 3.96
CA VAL A 113 -4.04 -4.71 3.83
C VAL A 113 -5.36 -4.68 3.04
N VAL A 114 -6.36 -4.00 3.58
CA VAL A 114 -7.60 -3.64 2.87
C VAL A 114 -7.64 -2.12 2.76
N ASN A 115 -7.63 -1.59 1.53
CA ASN A 115 -7.63 -0.15 1.32
C ASN A 115 -9.05 0.41 1.27
N PHE A 116 -9.26 1.52 1.98
CA PHE A 116 -10.51 2.27 2.00
C PHE A 116 -10.28 3.69 1.52
N ASN A 117 -11.20 4.22 0.73
CA ASN A 117 -11.15 5.60 0.28
C ASN A 117 -11.84 6.50 1.32
N PRO A 118 -11.14 7.50 1.89
CA PRO A 118 -11.71 8.41 2.88
C PRO A 118 -12.93 9.22 2.41
N LEU A 119 -13.16 9.30 1.08
CA LEU A 119 -14.32 9.98 0.49
C LEU A 119 -15.57 9.08 0.36
N GLN A 120 -15.47 7.80 0.69
CA GLN A 120 -16.61 6.89 0.69
C GLN A 120 -17.59 7.24 1.82
N SER A 121 -18.87 6.94 1.60
CA SER A 121 -19.86 7.08 2.65
C SER A 121 -19.55 6.11 3.80
N GLU A 122 -19.87 6.51 5.04
CA GLU A 122 -19.66 5.66 6.21
C GLU A 122 -20.35 4.28 6.06
N ARG A 123 -21.54 4.26 5.46
CA ARG A 123 -22.27 3.03 5.16
C ARG A 123 -21.48 2.09 4.26
N ASP A 124 -20.89 2.61 3.19
CA ASP A 124 -20.13 1.79 2.23
C ASP A 124 -18.82 1.29 2.86
N VAL A 125 -18.16 2.12 3.68
CA VAL A 125 -16.97 1.72 4.44
C VAL A 125 -17.29 0.58 5.40
N LEU A 126 -18.37 0.68 6.17
CA LEU A 126 -18.79 -0.38 7.09
C LEU A 126 -19.17 -1.67 6.36
N ALA A 127 -19.88 -1.56 5.22
CA ALA A 127 -20.23 -2.71 4.40
C ALA A 127 -18.98 -3.41 3.86
N GLN A 128 -18.02 -2.66 3.33
CA GLN A 128 -16.76 -3.20 2.82
C GLN A 128 -15.89 -3.79 3.94
N ALA A 129 -15.84 -3.16 5.11
CA ALA A 129 -15.10 -3.69 6.26
C ALA A 129 -15.69 -5.01 6.78
N GLY A 130 -17.02 -5.12 6.78
CA GLY A 130 -17.72 -6.36 7.12
C GLY A 130 -17.52 -7.46 6.07
N ASP A 131 -17.64 -7.13 4.78
CA ASP A 131 -17.40 -8.08 3.68
C ASP A 131 -15.95 -8.62 3.68
N ALA A 132 -14.99 -7.75 3.97
CA ALA A 132 -13.59 -8.11 4.08
C ALA A 132 -13.23 -8.75 5.43
N ASP A 133 -14.16 -8.89 6.39
CA ASP A 133 -13.90 -9.43 7.72
C ASP A 133 -12.63 -8.82 8.36
N CYS A 134 -12.63 -7.47 8.42
CA CYS A 134 -11.51 -6.69 8.94
C CYS A 134 -11.38 -6.87 10.45
N PHE A 135 -10.19 -7.29 10.90
CA PHE A 135 -9.80 -7.34 12.30
C PHE A 135 -9.78 -5.94 12.94
N ALA A 136 -9.27 -4.94 12.21
CA ALA A 136 -9.18 -3.57 12.68
C ALA A 136 -9.21 -2.58 11.50
N MET A 137 -9.47 -1.30 11.80
CA MET A 137 -9.42 -0.18 10.87
C MET A 137 -8.51 0.92 11.42
N VAL A 138 -7.57 1.38 10.61
CA VAL A 138 -6.74 2.56 10.89
C VAL A 138 -7.34 3.76 10.17
N ARG A 139 -7.71 4.80 10.91
CA ARG A 139 -8.23 6.04 10.36
C ARG A 139 -7.64 7.25 11.07
N SER A 140 -7.61 8.39 10.39
CA SER A 140 -7.35 9.66 11.06
C SER A 140 -8.55 10.05 11.93
N GLU A 141 -8.26 10.60 13.11
CA GLU A 141 -9.26 11.19 14.01
C GLU A 141 -9.25 12.69 13.79
N GLU A 142 -10.39 13.25 13.38
CA GLU A 142 -10.61 14.69 13.44
C GLU A 142 -11.01 15.04 14.87
N ARG A 143 -10.06 15.59 15.64
CA ARG A 143 -10.41 16.23 16.91
C ARG A 143 -11.23 17.48 16.58
N ARG A 144 -12.53 17.45 16.91
CA ARG A 144 -13.36 18.65 17.03
C ARG A 144 -13.04 19.41 18.30
#